data_AF-A0A2J8WCW3-F1
#
_entry.id   AF-A0A2J8WCW3-F1
#
_cell.length_a   1.000
_cell.length_b   1.000
_cell.length_c   1.000
_cell.angle_alpha   90.00
_cell.angle_beta   90.00
_cell.angle_gamma   90.00
#
_symmetry.space_group_name_H-M   'P 1'
#
loop_
_entity.id
_entity.type
_entity.pdbx_description
1 polymer ?
#
loop_
_entity_poly.entity_id
_entity_poly.type
_entity_poly.pdbx_seq_one_letter_code
_entity_poly.pdbx_strand_id
1 'polypeptide(L)'
;FPGPEPEPVGAHEMEEELAEAVALLSQRGPDALLTVALRKPPGQRTDEELDLIFEELLHIKAVAHLSNSVKRELAAVLLFEPHSKAGTVSRGTRALRGTLSGRDLSTW
;
A
#
# COMPACT_ATOMS: atom_id res chain seq x y z
N PHE A 1 -22.00 1.52 -19.90
CA PHE A 1 -22.11 0.22 -20.61
C PHE A 1 -22.12 -0.87 -19.55
N PRO A 2 -23.23 -1.60 -19.34
CA PRO A 2 -23.15 -2.87 -18.65
C PRO A 2 -22.29 -3.80 -19.52
N GLY A 3 -21.42 -4.59 -18.88
CA GLY A 3 -20.61 -5.59 -19.59
C GLY A 3 -21.49 -6.67 -20.23
N PRO A 4 -20.92 -7.53 -21.08
CA PRO A 4 -21.64 -8.72 -21.56
C PRO A 4 -22.12 -9.54 -20.36
N GLU A 5 -23.36 -10.02 -20.39
CA GLU A 5 -23.86 -10.96 -19.39
C GLU A 5 -23.08 -12.28 -19.47
N PRO A 6 -22.84 -12.95 -18.34
CA PRO A 6 -22.19 -14.25 -18.33
C PRO A 6 -23.07 -15.28 -19.06
N GLU A 7 -22.46 -16.05 -19.96
CA GLU A 7 -23.12 -17.14 -20.69
C GLU A 7 -23.56 -18.26 -19.73
N PRO A 8 -24.65 -18.99 -20.02
CA PRO A 8 -25.08 -20.12 -19.19
C PRO A 8 -24.12 -21.30 -19.31
N VAL A 9 -23.22 -21.45 -18.33
CA VAL A 9 -22.27 -22.56 -18.20
C VAL A 9 -22.91 -23.72 -17.42
N GLY A 10 -22.53 -24.98 -17.72
CA GLY A 10 -23.01 -26.15 -16.97
C GLY A 10 -22.65 -26.07 -15.48
N ALA A 11 -23.49 -26.58 -14.58
CA ALA A 11 -23.32 -26.38 -13.13
C ALA A 11 -21.94 -26.84 -12.59
N HIS A 12 -21.36 -27.89 -13.17
CA HIS A 12 -20.03 -28.38 -12.78
C HIS A 12 -18.89 -27.50 -13.31
N GLU A 13 -18.97 -27.06 -14.57
CA GLU A 13 -18.00 -26.15 -15.18
C GLU A 13 -18.01 -24.78 -14.46
N MET A 14 -19.19 -24.30 -14.08
CA MET A 14 -19.38 -23.09 -13.28
C MET A 14 -18.74 -23.20 -11.89
N GLU A 15 -18.81 -24.36 -11.24
CA GLU A 15 -18.23 -24.59 -9.91
C GLU A 15 -16.69 -24.58 -9.97
N GLU A 16 -16.12 -25.19 -11.01
CA GLU A 16 -14.68 -25.18 -11.27
C GLU A 16 -14.18 -23.75 -11.58
N GLU A 17 -14.85 -23.04 -12.50
CA GLU A 17 -14.54 -21.64 -12.82
C GLU A 17 -14.64 -20.72 -11.60
N LEU A 18 -15.67 -20.92 -10.76
CA LEU A 18 -15.83 -20.16 -9.52
C LEU A 18 -14.68 -20.42 -8.55
N ALA A 19 -14.28 -21.68 -8.38
CA ALA A 19 -13.18 -22.04 -7.49
C ALA A 19 -11.85 -21.39 -7.96
N GLU A 20 -11.59 -21.41 -9.26
CA GLU A 20 -10.42 -20.74 -9.86
C GLU A 20 -10.47 -19.23 -9.67
N ALA A 21 -11.62 -18.60 -9.93
CA ALA A 21 -11.81 -17.17 -9.76
C ALA A 21 -11.60 -16.73 -8.30
N VAL A 22 -12.15 -17.49 -7.34
CA VAL A 22 -11.96 -17.24 -5.91
C VAL A 22 -10.50 -17.41 -5.51
N ALA A 23 -9.80 -18.42 -6.02
CA ALA A 23 -8.38 -18.62 -5.75
C ALA A 23 -7.54 -17.44 -6.28
N LEU A 24 -7.83 -16.97 -7.49
CA LEU A 24 -7.15 -15.82 -8.10
C LEU A 24 -7.39 -14.52 -7.31
N LEU A 25 -8.65 -14.26 -6.91
CA LEU A 25 -8.99 -13.08 -6.12
C LEU A 25 -8.35 -13.14 -4.73
N SER A 26 -8.33 -14.31 -4.10
CA SER A 26 -7.69 -14.53 -2.80
C SER A 26 -6.18 -14.29 -2.87
N GLN A 27 -5.53 -14.65 -3.98
CA GLN A 27 -4.12 -14.38 -4.20
C GLN A 27 -3.83 -12.88 -4.36
N ARG A 28 -4.72 -12.11 -5.00
CA ARG A 28 -4.52 -10.67 -5.27
C ARG A 28 -5.06 -9.74 -4.19
N GLY A 29 -6.02 -10.19 -3.41
CA GLY A 29 -6.70 -9.40 -2.38
C GLY A 29 -5.74 -8.73 -1.39
N PRO A 30 -4.77 -9.44 -0.80
CA PRO A 30 -3.86 -8.85 0.18
C PRO A 30 -3.06 -7.65 -0.37
N ASP A 31 -2.48 -7.77 -1.57
CA ASP A 31 -1.73 -6.68 -2.21
C ASP A 31 -2.64 -5.48 -2.56
N ALA A 32 -3.87 -5.75 -3.00
CA ALA A 32 -4.84 -4.71 -3.28
C ALA A 32 -5.22 -3.93 -1.99
N LEU A 33 -5.47 -4.64 -0.88
CA LEU A 33 -5.79 -4.02 0.41
C LEU A 33 -4.60 -3.19 0.93
N LEU A 34 -3.39 -3.75 0.88
CA LEU A 34 -2.17 -3.04 1.28
C LEU A 34 -1.97 -1.77 0.44
N THR A 35 -2.15 -1.87 -0.87
CA THR A 35 -2.05 -0.73 -1.79
C THR A 35 -3.08 0.35 -1.48
N VAL A 36 -4.32 -0.02 -1.13
CA VAL A 36 -5.36 0.94 -0.73
C VAL A 36 -4.96 1.67 0.55
N ALA A 37 -4.49 0.95 1.57
CA ALA A 37 -4.01 1.53 2.82
C ALA A 37 -2.83 2.49 2.61
N LEU A 38 -1.86 2.08 1.78
CA LEU A 38 -0.66 2.85 1.47
C LEU A 38 -0.91 4.10 0.63
N ARG A 39 -1.98 4.12 -0.18
CA ARG A 39 -2.42 5.31 -0.95
C ARG A 39 -3.03 6.39 -0.07
N LYS A 40 -3.50 6.07 1.14
CA LYS A 40 -3.97 7.08 2.09
C LYS A 40 -2.79 7.89 2.66
N PRO A 41 -2.95 9.21 2.84
CA PRO A 41 -1.95 10.02 3.54
C PRO A 41 -1.70 9.52 4.97
N PRO A 42 -0.46 9.66 5.49
CA PRO A 42 -0.18 9.51 6.91
C PRO A 42 -1.18 10.31 7.78
N GLY A 43 -1.73 9.69 8.82
CA GLY A 43 -2.75 10.29 9.69
C GLY A 43 -4.21 10.13 9.24
N GLN A 44 -4.47 9.60 8.03
CA GLN A 44 -5.82 9.23 7.56
C GLN A 44 -6.05 7.71 7.47
N ARG A 45 -5.09 6.93 7.97
CA ARG A 45 -5.17 5.46 8.04
C ARG A 45 -5.91 5.04 9.31
N THR A 46 -6.76 4.03 9.18
CA THR A 46 -7.42 3.35 10.30
C THR A 46 -6.43 2.44 11.04
N ASP A 47 -6.77 2.00 12.25
CA ASP A 47 -5.91 1.11 13.03
C ASP A 47 -5.71 -0.24 12.32
N GLU A 48 -6.76 -0.77 11.67
CA GLU A 48 -6.69 -1.99 10.88
C GLU A 48 -5.73 -1.86 9.69
N GLU A 49 -5.70 -0.69 9.05
CA GLU A 49 -4.77 -0.41 7.95
C GLU A 49 -3.32 -0.24 8.44
N LEU A 50 -3.13 0.32 9.63
CA LEU A 50 -1.81 0.44 10.25
C LEU A 50 -1.27 -0.94 10.64
N ASP A 51 -2.10 -1.82 11.18
CA ASP A 51 -1.73 -3.19 11.48
C ASP A 51 -1.41 -3.97 10.20
N LEU A 52 -2.20 -3.83 9.13
CA LEU A 52 -1.91 -4.43 7.83
C LEU A 52 -0.54 -4.01 7.28
N ILE A 53 -0.22 -2.70 7.33
CA ILE A 53 1.09 -2.20 6.88
C ILE A 53 2.21 -2.71 7.79
N PHE A 54 1.97 -2.77 9.10
CA PHE A 54 2.94 -3.30 10.06
C PHE A 54 3.24 -4.79 9.82
N GLU A 55 2.22 -5.60 9.57
CA GLU A 55 2.38 -7.02 9.23
C GLU A 55 3.24 -7.19 7.98
N GLU A 56 3.05 -6.37 6.95
CA GLU A 56 3.91 -6.41 5.76
C GLU A 56 5.35 -6.02 6.08
N LEU A 57 5.58 -5.04 6.96
CA LEU A 57 6.92 -4.64 7.38
C LEU A 57 7.69 -5.75 8.12
N LEU A 58 7.01 -6.75 8.68
CA LEU A 58 7.68 -7.93 9.25
C LEU A 58 8.32 -8.82 8.18
N HIS A 59 7.80 -8.80 6.96
CA HIS A 59 8.30 -9.60 5.83
C HIS A 59 9.38 -8.89 5.00
N ILE A 60 9.55 -7.58 5.14
CA ILE A 60 10.52 -6.79 4.36
C ILE A 60 11.93 -6.87 4.95
N LYS A 61 12.82 -7.55 4.23
CA LYS A 61 14.24 -7.74 4.62
C LYS A 61 14.99 -6.44 4.92
N ALA A 62 14.71 -5.37 4.15
CA ALA A 62 15.38 -4.09 4.31
C ALA A 62 15.18 -3.45 5.70
N VAL A 63 14.06 -3.75 6.37
CA VAL A 63 13.73 -3.22 7.71
C VAL A 63 13.73 -4.30 8.79
N ALA A 64 14.11 -5.54 8.47
CA ALA A 64 14.04 -6.68 9.40
C ALA A 64 14.81 -6.45 10.71
N HIS A 65 15.93 -5.73 10.63
CA HIS A 65 16.80 -5.39 11.76
C HIS A 65 16.22 -4.34 12.73
N LEU A 66 15.13 -3.65 12.37
CA LEU A 66 14.48 -2.66 13.22
C LEU A 66 13.61 -3.33 14.29
N SER A 67 13.41 -2.68 15.44
CA SER A 67 12.48 -3.20 16.46
C SER A 67 11.03 -3.14 15.99
N ASN A 68 10.15 -3.93 16.61
CA ASN A 68 8.71 -3.89 16.28
C ASN A 68 8.07 -2.53 16.59
N SER A 69 8.51 -1.82 17.64
CA SER A 69 8.05 -0.46 17.93
C SER A 69 8.39 0.51 16.79
N VAL A 70 9.62 0.46 16.27
CA VAL A 70 10.05 1.28 15.14
C VAL A 70 9.27 0.92 13.87
N LYS A 71 9.01 -0.37 13.60
CA LYS A 71 8.17 -0.77 12.46
C LYS A 71 6.74 -0.23 12.58
N ARG A 72 6.15 -0.20 13.79
CA ARG A 72 4.82 0.41 14.02
C ARG A 72 4.82 1.91 13.75
N GLU A 73 5.86 2.62 14.20
CA GLU A 73 6.01 4.04 13.88
C GLU A 73 6.20 4.28 12.38
N LEU A 74 6.98 3.42 11.69
CA LEU A 74 7.14 3.48 10.24
C LEU A 74 5.82 3.27 9.50
N ALA A 75 4.99 2.31 9.91
CA ALA A 75 3.68 2.07 9.32
C ALA A 75 2.79 3.33 9.30
N ALA A 76 2.90 4.18 10.32
CA ALA A 76 2.15 5.42 10.42
C ALA A 76 2.63 6.53 9.46
N VAL A 77 3.90 6.50 9.02
CA VAL A 77 4.52 7.59 8.23
C VAL A 77 4.94 7.21 6.82
N LEU A 78 4.93 5.92 6.47
CA LEU A 78 5.32 5.44 5.14
C LEU A 78 4.50 6.09 4.03
N LEU A 79 5.19 6.44 2.93
CA LEU A 79 4.60 6.96 1.71
C LEU A 79 4.78 5.95 0.58
N PHE A 80 3.80 5.90 -0.32
CA PHE A 80 3.80 4.98 -1.45
C PHE A 80 3.92 5.74 -2.77
N GLU A 81 4.95 5.40 -3.55
CA GLU A 81 5.29 6.09 -4.80
C GLU A 81 5.40 5.09 -5.97
N PRO A 82 4.28 4.73 -6.62
CA PRO A 82 4.28 3.79 -7.72
C PRO A 82 4.79 4.46 -9.02
N HIS A 83 5.57 3.70 -9.80
CA HIS A 83 6.11 4.14 -11.08
C HIS A 83 5.71 3.15 -12.19
N SER A 84 4.94 3.59 -13.18
CA SER A 84 4.44 2.69 -14.25
C SER A 84 5.44 2.46 -15.39
N LYS A 85 6.52 3.25 -15.48
CA LYS A 85 7.49 3.19 -16.59
C LYS A 85 8.89 2.86 -16.08
N ALA A 86 9.48 1.80 -16.64
CA ALA A 86 10.89 1.46 -16.42
C ALA A 86 11.83 2.57 -16.94
N GLY A 87 12.94 2.80 -16.23
CA GLY A 87 13.90 3.87 -16.56
C GLY A 87 13.48 5.27 -16.11
N THR A 88 12.38 5.41 -15.36
CA THR A 88 12.03 6.68 -14.71
C THR A 88 13.07 7.02 -13.65
N VAL A 89 13.63 8.23 -13.69
CA VAL A 89 14.59 8.70 -12.68
C VAL A 89 13.82 9.19 -11.45
N SER A 90 13.78 8.39 -10.39
CA SER A 90 13.17 8.79 -9.12
C SER A 90 14.12 9.73 -8.35
N ARG A 91 13.68 10.97 -8.10
CA ARG A 91 14.40 11.92 -7.26
C ARG A 91 13.89 11.79 -5.83
N GLY A 92 14.75 11.41 -4.89
CA GLY A 92 14.37 11.34 -3.48
C GLY A 92 13.73 12.65 -3.00
N THR A 93 12.48 12.57 -2.52
CA THR A 93 11.82 13.72 -1.90
C THR A 93 12.52 14.01 -0.58
N ARG A 94 13.21 15.15 -0.47
CA ARG A 94 13.69 15.67 0.82
C ARG A 94 12.49 16.13 1.64
N ALA A 95 11.76 15.19 2.22
CA ALA A 95 10.63 15.46 3.09
C ALA A 95 11.12 15.75 4.52
N LEU A 96 11.75 16.91 4.72
CA LEU A 96 11.84 17.61 6.02
C LEU A 96 12.10 19.11 5.76
N ARG A 97 11.06 19.83 5.32
CA ARG A 97 10.99 21.29 5.49
C ARG A 97 9.55 21.62 5.88
N GLY A 98 9.24 21.43 7.15
CA GLY A 98 7.91 21.64 7.70
C GLY A 98 7.90 21.60 9.22
N THR A 99 8.68 22.49 9.85
CA THR A 99 8.41 23.13 11.15
C THR A 99 9.51 24.17 11.36
N LEU A 100 9.19 25.28 12.05
CA LEU A 100 9.91 26.57 12.11
C LEU A 100 9.57 27.54 10.96
N SER A 101 8.27 27.80 10.82
CA SER A 101 7.81 29.16 10.60
C SER A 101 8.33 30.04 11.76
N GLY A 102 8.94 31.18 11.43
CA GLY A 102 9.30 32.21 12.41
C GLY A 102 10.75 32.22 12.87
N ARG A 103 11.71 32.44 11.97
CA ARG A 103 12.91 33.24 12.29
C ARG A 103 13.17 34.21 11.17
N ASP A 104 13.08 35.48 11.54
CA ASP A 104 13.46 36.67 10.80
C ASP A 104 14.85 36.49 10.17
N LEU A 105 14.95 36.74 8.86
CA LEU A 105 16.20 36.75 8.09
C LEU A 105 16.87 38.15 8.12
N SER A 106 16.50 39.00 9.08
CA SER A 106 17.18 40.26 9.35
C SER A 106 18.32 40.06 10.35
N THR A 107 19.26 39.18 10.06
CA THR A 107 20.66 39.22 10.52
C THR A 107 21.38 37.98 9.97
N TRP A 108 22.47 38.25 9.25
CA TRP A 108 23.40 37.35 8.55
C TRP A 108 23.08 37.06 7.09
#